data_AF-A0A4Y9AGV1-F1
#
_entry.id   AF-A0A4Y9AGV1-F1
#
_cell.length_a   1.000
_cell.length_b   1.000
_cell.length_c   1.000
_cell.angle_alpha   90.00
_cell.angle_beta   90.00
_cell.angle_gamma   90.00
#
_symmetry.space_group_name_H-M   'P 1'
#
loop_
_entity.id
_entity.type
_entity.pdbx_description
1 polymer ?
#
loop_
_entity_poly.entity_id
_entity_poly.type
_entity_poly.pdbx_seq_one_letter_code
_entity_poly.pdbx_strand_id
1 'polypeptide(L)'
;MEGNGMKKFIYVITFLAVISPVVLPAMSDPAAAAPNAEIDINVNPEEYLFNITNMKPGDWAPRTIQVQNEGTKAFKYVATVQNNGGSEKLFDELWLEVKGADSDLYDGKLAKFDGFLPRNLSPSSEEDLTFFIRFPEHLGNEFQGLETNFILTFQAEGNVDHDQAASAGKVGDGGSPLPNTATDMFTCMLIGIAFVVTGGIVYFLYRIRQNNRKSLAGPDIQ
;
A
#
# COMPACT_ATOMS: atom_id res chain seq x y z
N MET A 1 -43.47 35.55 18.92
CA MET A 1 -42.94 35.40 17.55
C MET A 1 -41.52 34.82 17.59
N GLU A 2 -41.31 33.64 18.17
CA GLU A 2 -39.97 33.07 18.43
C GLU A 2 -39.70 31.75 17.69
N GLY A 3 -40.66 31.21 16.94
CA GLY A 3 -40.57 29.87 16.34
C GLY A 3 -39.91 29.80 14.95
N ASN A 4 -39.63 30.95 14.32
CA ASN A 4 -39.12 30.99 12.94
C ASN A 4 -37.58 31.08 12.88
N GLY A 5 -36.94 31.64 13.92
CA GLY A 5 -35.49 31.75 14.00
C GLY A 5 -34.80 30.39 14.15
N MET A 6 -35.32 29.53 15.02
CA MET A 6 -34.73 28.21 15.30
C MET A 6 -34.87 27.21 14.14
N LYS A 7 -35.95 27.30 13.34
CA LYS A 7 -36.11 26.47 12.13
C LYS A 7 -35.15 26.92 11.03
N LYS A 8 -34.97 28.23 10.84
CA LYS A 8 -33.97 28.78 9.92
C LYS A 8 -32.55 28.47 10.35
N PHE A 9 -32.26 28.51 11.66
CA PHE A 9 -30.97 28.12 12.22
C PHE A 9 -30.65 26.63 11.99
N ILE A 10 -31.66 25.75 12.11
CA ILE A 10 -31.52 24.33 11.79
C ILE A 10 -31.30 24.13 10.29
N TYR A 11 -32.08 24.77 9.41
CA TYR A 11 -31.86 24.66 7.96
C TYR A 11 -30.51 25.22 7.53
N VAL A 12 -30.02 26.29 8.16
CA VAL A 12 -28.69 26.85 7.90
C VAL A 12 -27.59 25.89 8.34
N ILE A 13 -27.72 25.22 9.50
CA ILE A 13 -26.76 24.18 9.94
C ILE A 13 -26.81 22.96 9.01
N THR A 14 -27.99 22.52 8.57
CA THR A 14 -28.08 21.40 7.62
C THR A 14 -27.57 21.77 6.23
N PHE A 15 -27.76 23.03 5.80
CA PHE A 15 -27.24 23.55 4.54
C PHE A 15 -25.72 23.75 4.60
N LEU A 16 -25.16 24.17 5.74
CA LEU A 16 -23.71 24.21 6.00
C LEU A 16 -23.07 22.82 6.12
N ALA A 17 -23.80 21.82 6.64
CA ALA A 17 -23.33 20.43 6.71
C ALA A 17 -23.38 19.71 5.34
N VAL A 18 -24.17 20.21 4.39
CA VAL A 18 -24.27 19.66 3.02
C VAL A 18 -23.41 20.46 2.01
N ILE A 19 -23.04 21.72 2.33
CA ILE A 19 -22.18 22.60 1.51
C ILE A 19 -20.77 22.77 2.10
N SER A 20 -20.45 22.17 3.25
CA SER A 20 -19.05 21.86 3.48
C SER A 20 -18.66 20.94 2.34
N PRO A 21 -17.73 21.34 1.45
CA PRO A 21 -17.26 20.41 0.46
C PRO A 21 -16.76 19.22 1.28
N VAL A 22 -17.39 18.07 1.10
CA VAL A 22 -16.58 16.88 0.95
C VAL A 22 -15.63 17.30 -0.16
N VAL A 23 -14.49 17.82 0.27
CA VAL A 23 -13.29 17.84 -0.53
C VAL A 23 -13.11 16.36 -0.78
N LEU A 24 -13.72 15.88 -1.86
CA LEU A 24 -13.24 14.69 -2.51
C LEU A 24 -11.75 14.96 -2.58
N PRO A 25 -10.86 14.16 -1.95
CA PRO A 25 -9.60 14.00 -2.63
C PRO A 25 -10.05 13.58 -4.03
N ALA A 26 -9.79 14.46 -5.00
CA ALA A 26 -9.80 14.07 -6.39
C ALA A 26 -9.18 12.68 -6.41
N MET A 27 -9.84 11.73 -7.09
CA MET A 27 -9.20 10.48 -7.45
C MET A 27 -7.79 10.85 -7.85
N SER A 28 -6.84 10.54 -6.96
CA SER A 28 -5.48 10.97 -7.11
C SER A 28 -5.01 10.23 -8.33
N ASP A 29 -4.68 10.99 -9.38
CA ASP A 29 -3.80 10.48 -10.43
C ASP A 29 -2.66 9.71 -9.73
N PRO A 30 -2.27 8.53 -10.24
CA PRO A 30 -1.06 7.86 -9.79
C PRO A 30 0.14 8.66 -10.31
N ALA A 31 0.42 9.81 -9.70
CA ALA A 31 1.61 10.65 -9.81
C ALA A 31 1.31 12.08 -9.30
N ALA A 32 0.80 12.21 -8.08
CA ALA A 32 0.89 13.48 -7.36
C ALA A 32 1.70 13.23 -6.08
N ALA A 33 3.00 13.01 -6.27
CA ALA A 33 4.00 13.11 -5.21
C ALA A 33 3.66 14.34 -4.36
N ALA A 34 3.50 14.14 -3.05
CA ALA A 34 3.25 15.23 -2.13
C ALA A 34 4.37 16.26 -2.36
N PRO A 35 4.08 17.52 -2.72
CA PRO A 35 5.07 18.39 -3.35
C PRO A 35 6.23 18.81 -2.44
N ASN A 36 6.34 18.28 -1.21
CA ASN A 36 7.42 18.54 -0.25
C ASN A 36 7.62 17.38 0.76
N ALA A 37 7.54 16.11 0.35
CA ALA A 37 7.98 15.04 1.24
C ALA A 37 9.50 15.18 1.50
N GLU A 38 9.92 15.17 2.78
CA GLU A 38 11.35 15.29 3.11
C GLU A 38 12.12 14.03 2.72
N ILE A 39 11.52 12.87 2.94
CA ILE A 39 11.96 11.55 2.53
C ILE A 39 10.86 11.00 1.62
N ASP A 40 11.24 10.59 0.42
CA ASP A 40 10.32 9.98 -0.55
C ASP A 40 11.12 8.95 -1.36
N ILE A 41 10.85 7.68 -1.11
CA ILE A 41 11.50 6.56 -1.77
C ILE A 41 10.50 5.93 -2.74
N ASN A 42 10.93 5.75 -3.98
CA ASN A 42 10.13 5.12 -5.01
C ASN A 42 10.93 4.00 -5.70
N VAL A 43 10.25 3.05 -6.34
CA VAL A 43 10.88 2.00 -7.12
C VAL A 43 10.19 1.76 -8.45
N ASN A 44 10.99 1.47 -9.47
CA ASN A 44 10.51 1.12 -10.80
C ASN A 44 11.16 -0.19 -11.27
N PRO A 45 10.39 -1.25 -11.58
CA PRO A 45 8.92 -1.33 -11.57
C PRO A 45 8.30 -1.41 -10.16
N GLU A 46 7.19 -0.71 -9.94
CA GLU A 46 6.45 -0.69 -8.66
C GLU A 46 5.59 -1.95 -8.47
N GLU A 47 4.86 -2.40 -9.49
CA GLU A 47 3.94 -3.54 -9.31
C GLU A 47 4.66 -4.89 -9.25
N TYR A 48 5.47 -5.22 -10.26
CA TYR A 48 6.12 -6.52 -10.38
C TYR A 48 7.55 -6.39 -10.92
N LEU A 49 8.52 -6.73 -10.09
CA LEU A 49 9.90 -6.93 -10.54
C LEU A 49 10.06 -8.28 -11.22
N PHE A 50 9.46 -9.34 -10.64
CA PHE A 50 9.55 -10.69 -11.17
C PHE A 50 8.16 -11.24 -11.51
N ASN A 51 8.02 -11.73 -12.73
CA ASN A 51 6.91 -12.58 -13.15
C ASN A 51 7.50 -13.65 -14.09
N ILE A 52 7.99 -14.72 -13.48
CA ILE A 52 8.72 -15.78 -14.19
C ILE A 52 7.81 -17.01 -14.26
N THR A 53 7.47 -17.43 -15.46
CA THR A 53 6.71 -18.64 -15.74
C THR A 53 7.64 -19.76 -16.22
N ASN A 54 7.24 -21.01 -15.98
CA ASN A 54 7.90 -22.23 -16.45
C ASN A 54 9.41 -22.29 -16.13
N MET A 55 9.81 -21.76 -14.97
CA MET A 55 11.19 -21.81 -14.50
C MET A 55 11.53 -23.23 -14.06
N LYS A 56 12.68 -23.75 -14.47
CA LYS A 56 13.14 -25.11 -14.18
C LYS A 56 14.43 -25.10 -13.36
N PRO A 57 14.75 -26.18 -12.63
CA PRO A 57 16.07 -26.35 -12.03
C PRO A 57 17.19 -26.10 -13.05
N GLY A 58 18.12 -25.21 -12.71
CA GLY A 58 19.20 -24.73 -13.57
C GLY A 58 18.94 -23.37 -14.22
N ASP A 59 17.69 -22.91 -14.27
CA ASP A 59 17.36 -21.61 -14.86
C ASP A 59 17.71 -20.44 -13.92
N TRP A 60 17.90 -19.27 -14.52
CA TRP A 60 18.08 -18.02 -13.80
C TRP A 60 17.42 -16.86 -14.56
N ALA A 61 17.02 -15.83 -13.83
CA ALA A 61 16.34 -14.67 -14.39
C ALA A 61 16.86 -13.37 -13.76
N PRO A 62 17.47 -12.46 -14.55
CA PRO A 62 17.88 -11.15 -14.08
C PRO A 62 16.72 -10.16 -14.19
N ARG A 63 16.53 -9.31 -13.18
CA ARG A 63 15.64 -8.15 -13.25
C ARG A 63 16.31 -6.97 -12.59
N THR A 64 16.15 -5.80 -13.21
CA THR A 64 16.70 -4.55 -12.68
C THR A 64 15.55 -3.74 -12.11
N ILE A 65 15.75 -3.22 -10.90
CA ILE A 65 14.87 -2.27 -10.25
C ILE A 65 15.64 -0.99 -10.03
N GLN A 66 15.00 0.13 -10.33
CA GLN A 66 15.52 1.46 -10.11
C GLN A 66 14.93 1.99 -8.81
N VAL A 67 15.77 2.29 -7.82
CA VAL A 67 15.40 2.91 -6.55
C VAL A 67 15.63 4.41 -6.69
N GLN A 68 14.62 5.21 -6.38
CA GLN A 68 14.61 6.66 -6.60
C GLN A 68 14.39 7.40 -5.29
N ASN A 69 15.09 8.52 -5.12
CA ASN A 69 14.81 9.51 -4.08
C ASN A 69 14.12 10.70 -4.72
N GLU A 70 12.80 10.75 -4.60
CA GLU A 70 11.98 11.88 -5.05
C GLU A 70 11.88 13.00 -3.99
N GLY A 71 12.43 12.74 -2.79
CA GLY A 71 12.41 13.64 -1.66
C GLY A 71 13.47 14.73 -1.73
N THR A 72 13.44 15.60 -0.73
CA THR A 72 14.35 16.76 -0.63
C THR A 72 15.58 16.50 0.24
N LYS A 73 15.60 15.42 1.03
CA LYS A 73 16.73 15.02 1.88
C LYS A 73 17.37 13.72 1.40
N ALA A 74 18.68 13.61 1.65
CA ALA A 74 19.37 12.34 1.48
C ALA A 74 18.91 11.37 2.59
N PHE A 75 18.73 10.11 2.23
CA PHE A 75 18.42 9.05 3.18
C PHE A 75 19.28 7.83 2.89
N LYS A 76 19.35 6.94 3.88
CA LYS A 76 19.83 5.58 3.65
C LYS A 76 18.64 4.67 3.48
N TYR A 77 18.80 3.60 2.73
CA TYR A 77 17.76 2.59 2.60
C TYR A 77 18.32 1.17 2.71
N VAL A 78 17.43 0.25 3.07
CA VAL A 78 17.66 -1.19 3.08
C VAL A 78 16.57 -1.87 2.24
N ALA A 79 16.86 -3.07 1.76
CA ALA A 79 15.86 -3.92 1.11
C ALA A 79 15.62 -5.15 1.97
N THR A 80 14.42 -5.70 1.93
CA THR A 80 14.04 -6.96 2.58
C THR A 80 13.15 -7.77 1.64
N VAL A 81 13.03 -9.07 1.89
CA VAL A 81 12.07 -9.92 1.17
C VAL A 81 11.13 -10.61 2.15
N GLN A 82 9.87 -10.69 1.76
CA GLN A 82 8.85 -11.42 2.51
C GLN A 82 8.13 -12.41 1.60
N ASN A 83 7.91 -13.63 2.09
CA ASN A 83 7.03 -14.60 1.42
C ASN A 83 5.59 -14.07 1.44
N ASN A 84 4.95 -14.05 0.27
CA ASN A 84 3.59 -13.56 0.06
C ASN A 84 2.68 -14.64 -0.57
N GLY A 85 2.93 -15.90 -0.24
CA GLY A 85 2.09 -17.04 -0.60
C GLY A 85 2.69 -17.98 -1.65
N GLY A 86 1.93 -19.03 -1.98
CA GLY A 86 2.40 -20.15 -2.79
C GLY A 86 3.17 -21.17 -1.94
N SER A 87 4.18 -21.80 -2.53
CA SER A 87 4.99 -22.85 -1.95
C SER A 87 6.15 -22.28 -1.15
N GLU A 88 6.07 -22.38 0.18
CA GLU A 88 7.19 -22.10 1.08
C GLU A 88 8.41 -22.95 0.75
N LYS A 89 8.20 -24.22 0.38
CA LYS A 89 9.27 -25.13 -0.03
C LYS A 89 10.08 -24.58 -1.22
N LEU A 90 9.42 -23.98 -2.21
CA LEU A 90 10.11 -23.37 -3.34
C LEU A 90 10.81 -22.07 -2.91
N PHE A 91 10.13 -21.20 -2.16
CA PHE A 91 10.69 -19.95 -1.63
C PHE A 91 12.00 -20.16 -0.86
N ASP A 92 12.05 -21.21 -0.04
CA ASP A 92 13.20 -21.55 0.82
C ASP A 92 14.42 -22.08 0.06
N GLU A 93 14.23 -22.55 -1.17
CA GLU A 93 15.27 -23.14 -2.00
C GLU A 93 15.72 -22.26 -3.16
N LEU A 94 14.95 -21.23 -3.52
CA LEU A 94 15.39 -20.25 -4.51
C LEU A 94 16.64 -19.51 -4.04
N TRP A 95 17.55 -19.28 -4.98
CA TRP A 95 18.77 -18.52 -4.74
C TRP A 95 18.58 -17.09 -5.24
N LEU A 96 19.04 -16.12 -4.46
CA LEU A 96 19.01 -14.70 -4.75
C LEU A 96 20.44 -14.17 -4.81
N GLU A 97 20.76 -13.49 -5.90
CA GLU A 97 21.91 -12.59 -5.97
C GLU A 97 21.43 -11.16 -6.20
N VAL A 98 22.02 -10.20 -5.50
CA VAL A 98 21.73 -8.77 -5.66
C VAL A 98 23.01 -8.07 -6.02
N LYS A 99 23.01 -7.30 -7.11
CA LYS A 99 24.17 -6.56 -7.60
C LYS A 99 23.85 -5.08 -7.71
N GLY A 100 24.72 -4.25 -7.16
CA GLY A 100 24.77 -2.81 -7.44
C GLY A 100 25.70 -2.52 -8.61
N ALA A 101 25.94 -1.23 -8.88
CA ALA A 101 26.78 -0.79 -10.00
C ALA A 101 28.21 -1.40 -9.97
N ASP A 102 28.85 -1.41 -8.80
CA ASP A 102 30.27 -1.77 -8.66
C ASP A 102 30.52 -2.95 -7.70
N SER A 103 29.48 -3.55 -7.12
CA SER A 103 29.63 -4.58 -6.09
C SER A 103 28.45 -5.55 -6.03
N ASP A 104 28.76 -6.82 -5.73
CA ASP A 104 27.77 -7.80 -5.31
C ASP A 104 27.32 -7.46 -3.86
N LEU A 105 26.02 -7.25 -3.67
CA LEU A 105 25.41 -6.84 -2.40
C LEU A 105 24.91 -8.03 -1.57
N TYR A 106 24.52 -9.10 -2.24
CA TYR A 106 24.04 -10.33 -1.61
C TYR A 106 24.19 -11.51 -2.57
N ASP A 107 24.48 -12.69 -2.01
CA ASP A 107 24.58 -13.96 -2.72
C ASP A 107 24.20 -15.09 -1.73
N GLY A 108 23.00 -15.63 -1.86
CA GLY A 108 22.46 -16.57 -0.87
C GLY A 108 21.04 -17.07 -1.16
N LYS A 109 20.44 -17.75 -0.19
CA LYS A 109 19.03 -18.20 -0.30
C LYS A 109 18.07 -17.02 -0.21
N LEU A 110 17.07 -16.98 -1.09
CA LEU A 110 16.01 -15.95 -1.10
C LEU A 110 15.37 -15.82 0.29
N ALA A 111 14.96 -16.93 0.91
CA ALA A 111 14.36 -16.93 2.24
C ALA A 111 15.28 -16.49 3.40
N LYS A 112 16.58 -16.30 3.14
CA LYS A 112 17.56 -15.81 4.12
C LYS A 112 18.01 -14.37 3.84
N PHE A 113 17.37 -13.69 2.90
CA PHE A 113 17.66 -12.30 2.63
C PHE A 113 16.98 -11.40 3.66
N ASP A 114 17.75 -10.91 4.62
CA ASP A 114 17.34 -9.91 5.62
C ASP A 114 17.83 -8.49 5.27
N GLY A 115 18.49 -8.35 4.12
CA GLY A 115 18.91 -7.09 3.52
C GLY A 115 20.41 -7.03 3.22
N PHE A 116 20.84 -5.84 2.85
CA PHE A 116 22.24 -5.50 2.60
C PHE A 116 22.64 -4.29 3.43
N LEU A 117 23.93 -3.94 3.44
CA LEU A 117 24.42 -2.77 4.15
C LEU A 117 23.68 -1.49 3.69
N PRO A 118 23.15 -0.66 4.61
CA PRO A 118 22.38 0.52 4.26
C PRO A 118 23.08 1.40 3.23
N ARG A 119 22.37 1.75 2.15
CA ARG A 119 22.92 2.50 1.01
C ARG A 119 22.38 3.92 1.01
N ASN A 120 23.24 4.88 0.73
CA ASN A 120 22.88 6.30 0.75
C ASN A 120 22.38 6.75 -0.63
N LEU A 121 21.22 7.40 -0.67
CA LEU A 121 20.63 7.94 -1.89
C LEU A 121 20.42 9.44 -1.74
N SER A 122 21.04 10.23 -2.62
CA SER A 122 20.95 11.70 -2.60
C SER A 122 19.59 12.18 -3.13
N PRO A 123 19.15 13.41 -2.78
CA PRO A 123 17.92 13.98 -3.34
C PRO A 123 17.94 13.98 -4.86
N SER A 124 16.80 13.65 -5.48
CA SER A 124 16.64 13.61 -6.94
C SER A 124 17.66 12.71 -7.66
N SER A 125 18.12 11.66 -6.99
CA SER A 125 19.02 10.66 -7.57
C SER A 125 18.38 9.28 -7.56
N GLU A 126 18.92 8.41 -8.42
CA GLU A 126 18.44 7.06 -8.62
C GLU A 126 19.61 6.07 -8.62
N GLU A 127 19.31 4.83 -8.26
CA GLU A 127 20.25 3.72 -8.26
C GLU A 127 19.61 2.49 -8.88
N ASP A 128 20.31 1.87 -9.82
CA ASP A 128 19.90 0.61 -10.41
C ASP A 128 20.48 -0.56 -9.63
N LEU A 129 19.59 -1.47 -9.20
CA LEU A 129 19.94 -2.74 -8.57
C LEU A 129 19.49 -3.89 -9.46
N THR A 130 20.39 -4.83 -9.73
CA THR A 130 20.06 -6.05 -10.49
C THR A 130 19.92 -7.23 -9.56
N PHE A 131 18.70 -7.79 -9.52
CA PHE A 131 18.34 -8.98 -8.78
C PHE A 131 18.37 -10.18 -9.72
N PHE A 132 18.98 -11.28 -9.29
CA PHE A 132 18.97 -12.55 -9.99
C PHE A 132 18.27 -13.59 -9.13
N ILE A 133 17.18 -14.13 -9.65
CA ILE A 133 16.58 -15.34 -9.08
C ILE A 133 17.14 -16.53 -9.84
N ARG A 134 17.72 -17.49 -9.12
CA ARG A 134 18.15 -18.76 -9.67
C ARG A 134 17.36 -19.90 -9.05
N PHE A 135 17.05 -20.87 -9.88
CA PHE A 135 16.50 -22.15 -9.47
C PHE A 135 17.66 -23.15 -9.42
N PRO A 136 18.14 -23.56 -8.24
CA PRO A 136 19.30 -24.43 -8.17
C PRO A 136 19.11 -25.76 -8.92
N GLU A 137 20.14 -26.18 -9.65
CA GLU A 137 20.13 -27.37 -10.51
C GLU A 137 19.97 -28.71 -9.76
N HIS A 138 20.34 -28.73 -8.47
CA HIS A 138 20.25 -29.92 -7.63
C HIS A 138 18.82 -30.21 -7.14
N LEU A 139 17.89 -29.27 -7.36
CA LEU A 139 16.49 -29.44 -6.99
C LEU A 139 15.80 -30.37 -7.97
N GLY A 140 15.14 -31.40 -7.45
CA GLY A 140 14.51 -32.43 -8.26
C GLY A 140 13.18 -32.00 -8.89
N ASN A 141 12.58 -32.93 -9.65
CA ASN A 141 11.26 -32.74 -10.28
C ASN A 141 10.12 -32.48 -9.27
N GLU A 142 10.35 -32.72 -7.98
CA GLU A 142 9.39 -32.43 -6.91
C GLU A 142 9.08 -30.93 -6.75
N PHE A 143 9.91 -30.06 -7.33
CA PHE A 143 9.70 -28.61 -7.36
C PHE A 143 9.08 -28.13 -8.68
N GLN A 144 8.95 -29.00 -9.70
CA GLN A 144 8.32 -28.62 -10.96
C GLN A 144 6.82 -28.38 -10.77
N GLY A 145 6.33 -27.28 -11.35
CA GLY A 145 4.93 -26.87 -11.24
C GLY A 145 4.56 -26.21 -9.91
N LEU A 146 5.50 -26.08 -8.97
CA LEU A 146 5.30 -25.24 -7.79
C LEU A 146 5.39 -23.77 -8.18
N GLU A 147 4.66 -22.94 -7.43
CA GLU A 147 4.73 -21.49 -7.54
C GLU A 147 5.07 -20.88 -6.19
N THR A 148 5.71 -19.73 -6.18
CA THR A 148 5.89 -18.91 -4.98
C THR A 148 5.81 -17.43 -5.32
N ASN A 149 5.22 -16.66 -4.41
CA ASN A 149 5.10 -15.22 -4.48
C ASN A 149 5.88 -14.61 -3.31
N PHE A 150 6.55 -13.50 -3.58
CA PHE A 150 7.27 -12.73 -2.57
C PHE A 150 7.15 -11.23 -2.84
N ILE A 151 7.40 -10.42 -1.82
CA ILE A 151 7.45 -8.97 -1.92
C ILE A 151 8.85 -8.53 -1.54
N LEU A 152 9.48 -7.73 -2.39
CA LEU A 152 10.69 -6.99 -2.07
C LEU A 152 10.28 -5.61 -1.56
N THR A 153 10.69 -5.28 -0.34
CA THR A 153 10.39 -3.99 0.29
C THR A 153 11.67 -3.20 0.49
N PHE A 154 11.67 -1.97 0.02
CA PHE A 154 12.74 -0.98 0.14
C PHE A 154 12.30 0.06 1.17
N GLN A 155 13.05 0.16 2.26
CA GLN A 155 12.72 1.05 3.36
C GLN A 155 13.80 2.10 3.53
N ALA A 156 13.43 3.37 3.45
CA ALA A 156 14.30 4.47 3.79
C ALA A 156 14.37 4.66 5.32
N GLU A 157 15.52 5.08 5.82
CA GLU A 157 15.75 5.44 7.22
C GLU A 157 15.01 6.77 7.53
N GLY A 158 13.73 6.64 7.86
CA GLY A 158 12.78 7.69 8.20
C GLY A 158 11.63 7.07 9.00
N ASN A 159 11.13 7.77 10.00
CA ASN A 159 10.39 7.15 11.11
C ASN A 159 8.89 6.92 10.82
N VAL A 160 8.49 6.72 9.56
CA VAL A 160 7.07 6.68 9.16
C VAL A 160 6.80 5.63 8.08
N ASP A 161 5.61 4.99 8.13
CA ASP A 161 5.09 4.00 7.16
C ASP A 161 5.04 4.49 5.69
N HIS A 162 5.25 5.80 5.45
CA HIS A 162 5.30 6.40 4.11
C HIS A 162 6.69 6.33 3.44
N ASP A 163 7.73 5.90 4.16
CA ASP A 163 9.10 5.85 3.66
C ASP A 163 9.46 4.43 3.15
N GLN A 164 8.50 3.76 2.52
CA GLN A 164 8.64 2.40 1.99
C GLN A 164 8.10 2.29 0.57
N ALA A 165 8.86 1.65 -0.29
CA ALA A 165 8.45 1.25 -1.63
C ALA A 165 8.57 -0.27 -1.75
N ALA A 166 7.71 -0.90 -2.51
CA ALA A 166 7.72 -2.35 -2.66
C ALA A 166 7.51 -2.77 -4.11
N SER A 167 8.02 -3.95 -4.46
CA SER A 167 7.81 -4.56 -5.76
C SER A 167 7.63 -6.07 -5.61
N ALA A 168 6.61 -6.63 -6.25
CA ALA A 168 6.29 -8.04 -6.11
C ALA A 168 7.14 -8.93 -7.02
N GLY A 169 7.31 -10.17 -6.61
CA GLY A 169 7.96 -11.21 -7.38
C GLY A 169 7.19 -12.52 -7.38
N LYS A 170 7.12 -13.17 -8.54
CA LYS A 170 6.59 -14.52 -8.70
C LYS A 170 7.51 -15.39 -9.52
N VAL A 171 7.61 -16.63 -9.06
CA VAL A 171 8.23 -17.74 -9.77
C VAL A 171 7.22 -18.88 -9.84
N GLY A 172 6.89 -19.33 -11.05
CA GLY A 172 5.96 -20.43 -11.32
C GLY A 172 4.75 -20.02 -12.17
N ASP A 173 3.94 -21.03 -12.49
CA ASP A 173 2.88 -20.92 -13.51
C ASP A 173 1.46 -20.65 -12.96
N GLY A 174 1.30 -20.45 -11.65
CA GLY A 174 -0.02 -20.16 -11.09
C GLY A 174 -0.38 -18.67 -11.14
N GLY A 175 -1.38 -18.28 -10.34
CA GLY A 175 -2.15 -17.04 -10.47
C GLY A 175 -1.32 -15.76 -10.49
N SER A 176 -1.93 -14.64 -10.89
CA SER A 176 -1.25 -13.34 -10.78
C SER A 176 -0.91 -13.05 -9.31
N PRO A 177 0.31 -12.59 -9.01
CA PRO A 177 0.66 -12.18 -7.66
C PRO A 177 -0.26 -11.01 -7.29
N LEU A 178 -0.79 -10.98 -6.07
CA LEU A 178 -1.68 -9.90 -5.67
C LEU A 178 -0.82 -8.71 -5.20
N PRO A 179 -1.02 -7.50 -5.76
CA PRO A 179 -0.38 -6.31 -5.22
C PRO A 179 -0.89 -6.07 -3.80
N ASN A 180 -0.09 -5.40 -2.96
CA ASN A 180 -0.49 -5.11 -1.59
C ASN A 180 -1.56 -4.01 -1.54
N THR A 181 -2.81 -4.36 -1.85
CA THR A 181 -3.98 -3.46 -1.79
C THR A 181 -4.59 -3.38 -0.39
N ALA A 182 -3.95 -3.97 0.62
CA ALA A 182 -4.55 -4.11 1.95
C ALA A 182 -4.69 -2.75 2.64
N THR A 183 -3.66 -1.90 2.60
CA THR A 183 -3.65 -0.58 3.23
C THR A 183 -4.76 0.33 2.69
N ASP A 184 -4.98 0.32 1.38
CA ASP A 184 -6.03 1.12 0.74
C ASP A 184 -7.44 0.60 1.07
N MET A 185 -7.63 -0.71 1.12
CA MET A 185 -8.94 -1.30 1.42
C MET A 185 -9.39 -1.05 2.87
N PHE A 186 -8.46 -1.06 3.84
CA PHE A 186 -8.77 -0.68 5.22
C PHE A 186 -9.13 0.81 5.34
N THR A 187 -8.45 1.68 4.59
CA THR A 187 -8.76 3.12 4.55
C THR A 187 -10.17 3.37 3.98
N CYS A 188 -10.53 2.71 2.87
CA CYS A 188 -11.89 2.76 2.32
C CYS A 188 -12.95 2.22 3.31
N MET A 189 -12.65 1.15 4.05
CA MET A 189 -13.55 0.59 5.05
C MET A 189 -13.78 1.57 6.22
N LEU A 190 -12.72 2.21 6.72
CA LEU A 190 -12.81 3.22 7.77
C LEU A 190 -13.66 4.43 7.33
N ILE A 191 -13.47 4.90 6.10
CA ILE A 191 -14.30 5.96 5.51
C ILE A 191 -15.77 5.52 5.45
N GLY A 192 -16.05 4.30 4.99
CA GLY A 192 -17.40 3.74 4.95
C GLY A 192 -18.08 3.69 6.32
N ILE A 193 -17.37 3.25 7.36
CA ILE A 193 -17.86 3.22 8.74
C ILE A 193 -18.18 4.63 9.24
N ALA A 194 -17.31 5.61 8.95
CA ALA A 194 -17.52 7.00 9.34
C ALA A 194 -18.82 7.58 8.75
N PHE A 195 -19.13 7.25 7.48
CA PHE A 195 -20.39 7.67 6.86
C PHE A 195 -21.62 7.04 7.52
N VAL A 196 -21.59 5.75 7.84
CA VAL A 196 -22.71 5.05 8.50
C VAL A 196 -22.96 5.61 9.91
N VAL A 197 -21.90 5.85 10.68
CA VAL A 197 -22.01 6.41 12.04
C VAL A 197 -22.58 7.83 11.99
N THR A 198 -22.08 8.67 11.09
CA THR A 198 -22.57 10.05 10.92
C THR A 198 -24.04 10.06 10.51
N GLY A 199 -24.43 9.25 9.53
CA GLY A 199 -25.81 9.11 9.09
C GLY A 199 -26.73 8.60 10.20
N GLY A 200 -26.27 7.64 11.00
CA GLY A 200 -27.00 7.11 12.16
C GLY A 200 -27.26 8.15 13.23
N ILE A 201 -26.27 8.98 13.56
CA ILE A 201 -26.39 10.08 14.53
C ILE A 201 -27.42 11.11 14.02
N VAL A 202 -27.33 11.52 12.76
CA VAL A 202 -28.30 12.47 12.16
C VAL A 202 -29.72 11.91 12.19
N TYR A 203 -29.91 10.65 11.81
CA TYR A 203 -31.21 9.99 11.85
C TYR A 203 -31.78 9.90 13.28
N PHE A 204 -30.92 9.58 14.25
CA PHE A 204 -31.28 9.50 15.65
C PHE A 204 -31.72 10.87 16.21
N LEU A 205 -30.96 11.93 15.92
CA LEU A 205 -31.32 13.30 16.31
C LEU A 205 -32.60 13.78 15.62
N TYR A 206 -32.81 13.42 14.35
CA TYR A 206 -34.05 13.69 13.62
C TYR A 206 -35.26 13.02 14.29
N ARG A 207 -35.10 11.75 14.70
CA ARG A 207 -36.14 10.98 15.38
C ARG A 207 -36.51 11.57 16.74
N ILE A 208 -35.52 12.00 17.53
CA ILE A 208 -35.76 12.68 18.81
C ILE A 208 -36.53 13.99 18.58
N ARG A 209 -36.14 14.78 17.58
CA ARG A 209 -36.87 16.02 17.23
C ARG A 209 -38.31 15.77 16.79
N GLN A 210 -38.59 14.72 16.03
CA GLN A 210 -39.95 14.37 15.65
C GLN A 210 -40.80 13.96 16.86
N ASN A 211 -40.26 13.15 17.77
CA ASN A 211 -40.97 12.74 18.98
C ASN A 211 -41.29 13.94 19.88
N ASN A 212 -40.34 14.88 20.04
CA ASN A 212 -40.57 16.09 20.82
C ASN A 212 -41.63 17.01 20.17
N ARG A 213 -41.76 17.02 18.83
CA ARG A 213 -42.81 17.77 18.13
C ARG A 213 -44.21 17.17 18.30
N LYS A 214 -44.34 15.85 18.41
CA LYS A 214 -45.63 15.18 18.65
C LYS A 214 -46.14 15.38 20.08
N SER A 215 -45.24 15.52 21.06
CA SER A 215 -45.59 15.82 22.45
C SER A 215 -46.14 17.24 22.68
N LEU A 216 -45.88 18.17 21.75
CA LEU A 216 -46.37 19.56 21.80
C LEU A 216 -47.66 19.78 21.00
N ALA A 217 -48.23 18.71 20.42
CA ALA A 217 -49.46 18.74 19.62
C ALA A 217 -50.49 17.70 20.12
N GLY A 218 -50.68 17.63 21.45
CA GLY A 218 -51.82 16.96 22.10
C GLY A 218 -52.91 17.99 22.47
N PRO A 219 -54.17 17.56 22.55
CA PRO A 219 -55.32 18.21 21.92
C PRO A 219 -55.76 19.52 22.59
N ASP A 220 -56.16 20.50 21.78
CA ASP A 220 -57.04 21.59 22.23
C ASP A 220 -58.36 20.93 22.70
N ILE A 221 -58.57 20.92 24.01
CA ILE A 221 -59.85 20.57 24.63
C ILE A 221 -60.73 21.82 24.56
N GLN A 222 -62.00 21.60 24.20
CA GLN A 222 -63.09 22.55 24.01
C GLN A 222 -63.10 23.77 24.93
#